data_AF-A0A7C3LR50-F1
#
_entry.id   AF-A0A7C3LR50-F1
#
_cell.length_a   1.000
_cell.length_b   1.000
_cell.length_c   1.000
_cell.angle_alpha   90.00
_cell.angle_beta   90.00
_cell.angle_gamma   90.00
#
_symmetry.space_group_name_H-M   'P 1'
#
loop_
_entity.id
_entity.type
_entity.pdbx_description
1 polymer ?
#
loop_
_entity_poly.entity_id
_entity_poly.type
_entity_poly.pdbx_seq_one_letter_code
_entity_poly.pdbx_strand_id
1 'polypeptide(L)'
;MKKIRPVLIALIALLFYTATDILIWQRAFEANDLTHLAGTYHIGWLVSLAGYATIGLLLMWGDWKDCFYYLTALLISAFSGLEDVLYYTLDGKPMPNELPWLDPNPMIFEATRSGVLVSVLFWMVMLACLYFAMYIWKNRPARLQEAAAVK
;
A
#
# COMPACT_ATOMS: atom_id res chain seq x y z
N MET A 1 -14.16 16.34 3.69
CA MET A 1 -13.76 14.94 4.00
C MET A 1 -13.62 14.04 2.76
N LYS A 2 -14.31 14.28 1.62
CA LYS A 2 -14.24 13.39 0.43
C LYS A 2 -12.82 13.15 -0.12
N LYS A 3 -11.94 14.16 -0.12
CA LYS A 3 -10.60 14.06 -0.75
C LYS A 3 -9.62 13.11 -0.05
N ILE A 4 -9.75 12.91 1.26
CA ILE A 4 -8.83 12.07 2.06
C ILE A 4 -9.29 10.61 2.09
N ARG A 5 -10.54 10.36 1.70
CA ARG A 5 -11.19 9.05 1.74
C ARG A 5 -10.35 7.92 1.12
N PRO A 6 -9.81 8.02 -0.11
CA PRO A 6 -9.07 6.90 -0.70
C PRO A 6 -7.75 6.61 0.02
N VAL A 7 -7.11 7.64 0.60
CA VAL A 7 -5.89 7.47 1.43
C VAL A 7 -6.24 6.69 2.70
N LEU A 8 -7.30 7.10 3.42
CA LEU A 8 -7.71 6.44 4.65
C LEU A 8 -8.15 4.99 4.40
N ILE A 9 -8.90 4.74 3.33
CA ILE A 9 -9.33 3.39 2.99
C ILE A 9 -8.12 2.52 2.61
N ALA A 10 -7.13 3.04 1.89
CA ALA A 10 -5.89 2.32 1.60
C ALA A 10 -5.12 1.97 2.87
N LEU A 11 -4.97 2.91 3.80
CA LEU A 11 -4.28 2.69 5.09
C LEU A 11 -5.01 1.65 5.94
N ILE A 12 -6.34 1.73 6.03
CA ILE A 12 -7.15 0.76 6.78
C ILE A 12 -7.05 -0.62 6.13
N ALA A 13 -7.18 -0.71 4.80
CA ALA A 13 -7.04 -1.97 4.08
C ALA A 13 -5.66 -2.60 4.31
N LEU A 14 -4.58 -1.82 4.20
CA LEU A 14 -3.22 -2.27 4.46
C LEU A 14 -3.03 -2.75 5.90
N LEU A 15 -3.57 -2.01 6.88
CA LEU A 15 -3.50 -2.40 8.29
C LEU A 15 -4.15 -3.77 8.54
N PHE A 16 -5.37 -3.98 8.03
CA PHE A 16 -6.07 -5.24 8.19
C PHE A 16 -5.44 -6.37 7.38
N TYR A 17 -4.89 -6.05 6.21
CA TYR A 17 -4.11 -6.97 5.41
C TYR A 17 -2.89 -7.49 6.18
N THR A 18 -2.06 -6.60 6.71
CA THR A 18 -0.89 -6.96 7.54
C THR A 18 -1.27 -7.67 8.83
N ALA A 19 -2.34 -7.25 9.50
CA ALA A 19 -2.82 -7.97 10.69
C ALA A 19 -3.25 -9.41 10.35
N THR A 20 -3.87 -9.60 9.17
CA THR A 20 -4.24 -10.93 8.67
C THR A 20 -2.99 -11.75 8.36
N ASP A 21 -1.98 -11.14 7.74
CA ASP A 21 -0.66 -11.75 7.50
C ASP A 21 -0.07 -12.29 8.81
N ILE A 22 0.09 -11.44 9.84
CA ILE A 22 0.61 -11.85 11.15
C ILE A 22 -0.18 -13.02 11.74
N LEU A 23 -1.52 -12.94 11.72
CA LEU A 23 -2.36 -13.99 12.30
C LEU A 23 -2.18 -15.32 11.58
N ILE A 24 -2.09 -15.31 10.25
CA ILE A 24 -1.94 -16.54 9.48
C ILE A 24 -0.50 -17.04 9.56
N TRP A 25 0.48 -16.21 9.22
CA TRP A 25 1.87 -16.61 9.17
C TRP A 25 2.44 -16.96 10.55
N GLN A 26 2.39 -16.04 11.52
CA GLN A 26 2.97 -16.27 12.85
C GLN A 26 2.14 -17.24 13.68
N ARG A 27 0.82 -17.04 13.72
CA ARG A 27 -0.04 -17.75 14.69
C ARG A 27 -0.58 -19.07 14.16
N ALA A 28 -0.67 -19.25 12.85
CA ALA A 28 -1.07 -20.54 12.26
C ALA A 28 0.11 -21.28 11.64
N PHE A 29 0.91 -20.66 10.77
CA PHE A 29 1.95 -21.39 10.03
C PHE A 29 3.18 -21.70 10.89
N GLU A 30 3.85 -20.69 11.44
CA GLU A 30 5.05 -20.89 12.26
C GLU A 30 4.73 -21.67 13.55
N ALA A 31 3.61 -21.36 14.20
CA ALA A 31 3.20 -22.05 15.44
C ALA A 31 2.89 -23.54 15.26
N ASN A 32 2.61 -24.00 14.03
CA ASN A 32 2.28 -25.39 13.71
C ASN A 32 3.25 -26.05 12.72
N ASP A 33 4.45 -25.47 12.53
CA ASP A 33 5.50 -25.99 11.64
C ASP A 33 5.06 -26.20 10.16
N LEU A 34 4.19 -25.31 9.68
CA LEU A 34 3.66 -25.34 8.30
C LEU A 34 4.47 -24.48 7.32
N THR A 35 5.68 -24.04 7.70
CA THR A 35 6.53 -23.16 6.87
C THR A 35 6.90 -23.78 5.53
N HIS A 36 6.92 -25.11 5.43
CA HIS A 36 7.09 -25.84 4.17
C HIS A 36 5.98 -25.59 3.14
N LEU A 37 4.82 -25.06 3.56
CA LEU A 37 3.70 -24.65 2.69
C LEU A 37 3.72 -23.16 2.33
N ALA A 38 4.85 -22.46 2.51
CA ALA A 38 4.99 -21.03 2.23
C ALA A 38 4.48 -20.61 0.83
N GLY A 39 4.70 -21.45 -0.19
CA GLY A 39 4.18 -21.16 -1.54
C GLY A 39 2.64 -21.04 -1.58
N THR A 40 1.93 -21.92 -0.87
CA THR A 40 0.46 -21.87 -0.77
C THR A 40 0.01 -20.65 0.03
N TYR A 41 0.75 -20.32 1.08
CA TYR A 41 0.54 -19.11 1.87
C TYR A 41 0.61 -17.85 1.00
N HIS A 42 1.65 -17.69 0.17
CA HIS A 42 1.81 -16.52 -0.70
C HIS A 42 0.67 -16.36 -1.72
N ILE A 43 0.10 -17.46 -2.21
CA ILE A 43 -1.10 -17.41 -3.07
C ILE A 43 -2.29 -16.87 -2.27
N GLY A 44 -2.53 -17.38 -1.06
CA GLY A 44 -3.60 -16.91 -0.19
C GLY A 44 -3.43 -15.44 0.21
N TRP A 45 -2.19 -15.03 0.49
CA TRP A 45 -1.80 -13.64 0.72
C TRP A 45 -2.23 -12.74 -0.44
N LEU A 46 -1.86 -13.09 -1.68
CA LEU A 46 -2.23 -12.33 -2.88
C LEU A 46 -3.75 -12.29 -3.10
N VAL A 47 -4.45 -13.39 -2.88
CA VAL A 47 -5.93 -13.46 -2.97
C VAL A 47 -6.58 -12.53 -1.94
N SER A 48 -6.04 -12.46 -0.72
CA SER A 48 -6.59 -11.56 0.30
C SER A 48 -6.38 -10.08 -0.06
N LEU A 49 -5.22 -9.71 -0.65
CA LEU A 49 -4.97 -8.36 -1.18
C LEU A 49 -5.97 -7.99 -2.27
N ALA A 50 -6.22 -8.92 -3.21
CA ALA A 50 -7.22 -8.74 -4.25
C ALA A 50 -8.63 -8.57 -3.67
N GLY A 51 -8.94 -9.27 -2.57
CA GLY A 51 -10.18 -9.09 -1.81
C GLY A 51 -10.34 -7.67 -1.27
N TYR A 52 -9.32 -7.15 -0.57
CA TYR A 52 -9.32 -5.77 -0.08
C TYR A 52 -9.48 -4.77 -1.23
N ALA A 53 -8.69 -4.93 -2.30
CA ALA A 53 -8.76 -4.10 -3.49
C ALA A 53 -10.17 -4.08 -4.10
N THR A 54 -10.82 -5.23 -4.23
CA THR A 54 -12.17 -5.37 -4.78
C THR A 54 -13.20 -4.67 -3.90
N ILE A 55 -13.16 -4.87 -2.58
CA ILE A 55 -14.08 -4.21 -1.65
C ILE A 55 -13.92 -2.70 -1.71
N GLY A 56 -12.68 -2.19 -1.68
CA GLY A 56 -12.43 -0.75 -1.78
C GLY A 56 -12.93 -0.14 -3.09
N LEU A 57 -12.76 -0.84 -4.21
CA LEU A 57 -13.33 -0.43 -5.50
C LEU A 57 -14.85 -0.34 -5.49
N LEU A 58 -15.53 -1.34 -4.92
CA LEU A 58 -16.99 -1.34 -4.81
C LEU A 58 -17.48 -0.18 -3.93
N LEU A 59 -16.79 0.10 -2.81
CA LEU A 59 -17.16 1.19 -1.89
C LEU A 59 -16.88 2.59 -2.45
N MET A 60 -15.91 2.72 -3.35
CA MET A 60 -15.56 3.99 -4.01
C MET A 60 -16.13 4.11 -5.43
N TRP A 61 -16.98 3.17 -5.83
CA TRP A 61 -17.55 3.12 -7.16
C TRP A 61 -18.21 4.45 -7.56
N GLY A 62 -17.98 4.87 -8.80
CA GLY A 62 -18.46 6.13 -9.35
C GLY A 62 -17.50 7.31 -9.22
N ASP A 63 -16.43 7.21 -8.43
CA ASP A 63 -15.32 8.19 -8.44
C ASP A 63 -14.02 7.53 -8.92
N TRP A 64 -13.72 7.69 -10.20
CA TRP A 64 -12.57 7.05 -10.84
C TRP A 64 -11.23 7.49 -10.22
N LYS A 65 -11.14 8.73 -9.73
CA LYS A 65 -9.89 9.24 -9.13
C LYS A 65 -9.62 8.52 -7.82
N ASP A 66 -10.65 8.42 -6.97
CA ASP A 66 -10.57 7.70 -5.71
C ASP A 66 -10.23 6.22 -5.95
N CYS A 67 -10.90 5.57 -6.91
CA CYS A 67 -10.63 4.18 -7.27
C CYS A 67 -9.17 3.98 -7.73
N PHE A 68 -8.70 4.82 -8.66
CA PHE A 68 -7.34 4.73 -9.20
C PHE A 68 -6.27 4.98 -8.13
N TYR A 69 -6.44 6.05 -7.34
CA TYR A 69 -5.51 6.37 -6.28
C TYR A 69 -5.48 5.26 -5.22
N TYR A 70 -6.66 4.78 -4.79
CA TYR A 70 -6.76 3.71 -3.80
C TYR A 70 -6.03 2.43 -4.25
N LEU A 71 -6.32 1.94 -5.46
CA LEU A 71 -5.66 0.74 -5.98
C LEU A 71 -4.14 0.91 -6.05
N THR A 72 -3.70 2.05 -6.58
CA THR A 72 -2.28 2.36 -6.72
C THR A 72 -1.61 2.43 -5.35
N ALA A 73 -2.22 3.12 -4.39
CA ALA A 73 -1.71 3.25 -3.03
C ALA A 73 -1.65 1.89 -2.34
N LEU A 74 -2.71 1.08 -2.40
CA LEU A 74 -2.75 -0.23 -1.78
C LEU A 74 -1.67 -1.16 -2.33
N LEU A 75 -1.54 -1.24 -3.66
CA LEU A 75 -0.50 -2.07 -4.30
C LEU A 75 0.89 -1.58 -3.96
N ILE A 76 1.17 -0.28 -4.12
CA ILE A 76 2.49 0.26 -3.83
C ILE A 76 2.84 0.04 -2.36
N SER A 77 1.93 0.31 -1.44
CA SER A 77 2.16 0.07 -0.01
C SER A 77 2.38 -1.42 0.32
N ALA A 78 1.64 -2.34 -0.31
CA ALA A 78 1.82 -3.78 -0.08
C ALA A 78 3.19 -4.30 -0.57
N PHE A 79 3.72 -3.76 -1.67
CA PHE A 79 4.95 -4.28 -2.30
C PHE A 79 6.21 -3.43 -2.05
N SER A 80 6.09 -2.19 -1.56
CA SER A 80 7.24 -1.32 -1.26
C SER A 80 7.98 -1.65 0.03
N GLY A 81 7.52 -2.65 0.78
CA GLY A 81 8.03 -3.01 2.10
C GLY A 81 7.39 -2.24 3.25
N LEU A 82 6.36 -1.42 2.98
CA LEU A 82 5.62 -0.74 4.04
C LEU A 82 4.81 -1.76 4.85
N GLU A 83 4.27 -2.76 4.15
CA GLU A 83 3.67 -3.95 4.74
C GLU A 83 4.63 -4.60 5.75
N ASP A 84 5.88 -4.92 5.37
CA ASP A 84 6.86 -5.51 6.27
C ASP A 84 7.18 -4.60 7.48
N VAL A 85 7.32 -3.29 7.25
CA VAL A 85 7.52 -2.33 8.35
C VAL A 85 6.36 -2.38 9.33
N LEU A 86 5.12 -2.38 8.83
CA LEU A 86 3.92 -2.52 9.66
C LEU A 86 3.89 -3.87 10.35
N TYR A 87 4.22 -4.94 9.64
CA TYR A 87 4.22 -6.31 10.13
C TYR A 87 5.08 -6.43 11.40
N TYR A 88 6.34 -6.03 11.32
CA TYR A 88 7.25 -6.13 12.47
C TYR A 88 6.87 -5.16 13.60
N THR A 89 6.37 -3.98 13.25
CA THR A 89 5.87 -3.01 14.24
C THR A 89 4.67 -3.55 15.01
N LEU A 90 3.72 -4.19 14.32
CA LEU A 90 2.48 -4.72 14.90
C LEU A 90 2.68 -6.04 15.63
N ASP A 91 3.58 -6.91 15.16
CA ASP A 91 3.95 -8.13 15.88
C ASP A 91 4.88 -7.85 17.08
N GLY A 92 5.35 -6.59 17.23
CA GLY A 92 6.17 -6.15 18.36
C GLY A 92 7.58 -6.73 18.34
N LYS A 93 8.07 -7.15 17.17
CA LYS A 93 9.40 -7.73 16.98
C LYS A 93 10.31 -6.78 16.21
N PRO A 94 11.62 -6.76 16.51
CA PRO A 94 12.56 -6.01 15.67
C PRO A 94 12.61 -6.65 14.28
N MET A 95 12.44 -5.84 13.23
CA MET A 95 12.68 -6.27 11.85
C MET A 95 14.11 -6.81 11.72
N PRO A 96 14.38 -7.97 11.11
CA PRO A 96 15.73 -8.48 10.89
C PRO A 96 16.62 -7.51 10.09
N ASN A 97 17.95 -7.69 10.12
CA ASN A 97 18.86 -6.88 9.31
C ASN A 97 18.79 -7.26 7.81
N GLU A 98 18.49 -8.52 7.53
CA GLU A 98 18.37 -9.11 6.19
C GLU A 98 16.99 -9.75 6.04
N LEU A 99 16.38 -9.54 4.88
CA LEU A 99 15.04 -10.03 4.53
C LEU A 99 15.12 -10.73 3.17
N PRO A 100 15.78 -11.90 3.06
CA PRO A 100 16.08 -12.54 1.79
C PRO A 100 14.83 -12.93 0.97
N TRP A 101 13.67 -13.07 1.62
CA TRP A 101 12.40 -13.29 0.93
C TRP A 101 11.92 -12.08 0.11
N LEU A 102 12.52 -10.90 0.29
CA LEU A 102 12.23 -9.68 -0.48
C LEU A 102 13.16 -9.48 -1.70
N ASP A 103 14.23 -10.27 -1.83
CA ASP A 103 15.23 -10.12 -2.90
C ASP A 103 14.66 -10.15 -4.34
N PRO A 104 13.63 -10.96 -4.68
CA PRO A 104 13.07 -10.93 -6.03
C PRO A 104 12.11 -9.73 -6.28
N ASN A 105 11.84 -8.89 -5.28
CA ASN A 105 10.84 -7.82 -5.40
C ASN A 105 11.45 -6.56 -6.06
N PRO A 106 11.00 -6.17 -7.28
CA PRO A 106 11.56 -5.03 -7.99
C PRO A 106 11.25 -3.67 -7.35
N MET A 107 10.35 -3.62 -6.37
CA MET A 107 10.02 -2.40 -5.63
C MET A 107 10.91 -2.18 -4.41
N ILE A 108 11.74 -3.16 -4.05
CA ILE A 108 12.69 -3.10 -2.93
C ILE A 108 14.08 -2.86 -3.51
N PHE A 109 14.76 -1.82 -3.04
CA PHE A 109 16.10 -1.46 -3.52
C PHE A 109 17.18 -2.44 -3.05
N GLU A 110 17.07 -2.93 -1.82
CA GLU A 110 17.98 -3.91 -1.25
C GLU A 110 17.22 -4.71 -0.18
N ALA A 111 17.41 -6.02 -0.15
CA ALA A 111 16.78 -6.96 0.81
C ALA A 111 17.38 -6.85 2.23
N THR A 112 17.69 -5.64 2.66
CA THR A 112 18.18 -5.28 3.99
C THR A 112 17.17 -4.38 4.68
N ARG A 113 17.22 -4.30 6.02
CA ARG A 113 16.37 -3.39 6.80
C ARG A 113 16.46 -1.95 6.28
N SER A 114 17.67 -1.46 6.02
CA SER A 114 17.91 -0.12 5.48
C SER A 114 17.35 0.03 4.07
N GLY A 115 17.57 -0.96 3.20
CA GLY A 115 17.05 -0.95 1.83
C GLY A 115 15.53 -0.88 1.79
N VAL A 116 14.85 -1.66 2.62
CA VAL A 116 13.39 -1.63 2.79
C VAL A 116 12.92 -0.25 3.25
N LEU A 117 13.52 0.32 4.31
CA LEU A 117 13.11 1.63 4.81
C LEU A 117 13.28 2.76 3.78
N VAL A 118 14.37 2.72 2.99
CA VAL A 118 14.59 3.68 1.91
C VAL A 118 13.56 3.49 0.79
N SER A 119 13.23 2.24 0.45
CA SER A 119 12.20 1.90 -0.55
C SER A 119 10.84 2.44 -0.12
N VAL A 120 10.45 2.19 1.14
CA VAL A 120 9.22 2.72 1.73
C VAL A 120 9.18 4.25 1.65
N LEU A 121 10.25 4.92 2.08
CA LEU A 121 10.31 6.38 2.03
C LEU A 121 10.13 6.90 0.59
N PHE A 122 10.84 6.32 -0.36
CA PHE A 122 10.75 6.68 -1.77
C PHE A 122 9.31 6.54 -2.31
N TRP A 123 8.71 5.37 -2.10
CA TRP A 123 7.36 5.08 -2.61
C TRP A 123 6.27 5.91 -1.93
N MET A 124 6.41 6.20 -0.63
CA MET A 124 5.48 7.08 0.07
C MET A 124 5.55 8.53 -0.45
N VAL A 125 6.75 9.01 -0.82
CA VAL A 125 6.90 10.31 -1.49
C VAL A 125 6.25 10.27 -2.88
N MET A 126 6.43 9.20 -3.65
CA MET A 126 5.77 9.04 -4.96
C MET A 126 4.24 9.04 -4.85
N LEU A 127 3.68 8.35 -3.86
CA LEU A 127 2.23 8.37 -3.59
C LEU A 127 1.73 9.76 -3.18
N ALA A 128 2.48 10.48 -2.35
CA ALA A 128 2.14 11.85 -1.98
C ALA A 128 2.16 12.79 -3.20
N CYS A 129 3.15 12.65 -4.08
CA CYS A 129 3.23 13.38 -5.35
C CYS A 129 2.04 13.06 -6.26
N LEU A 130 1.68 11.77 -6.39
CA LEU A 130 0.52 11.33 -7.16
C LEU A 130 -0.78 11.94 -6.61
N TYR A 131 -0.96 11.90 -5.28
CA TYR A 131 -2.12 12.51 -4.63
C TYR A 131 -2.20 14.01 -4.95
N PHE A 132 -1.08 14.73 -4.81
CA PHE A 132 -1.01 16.15 -5.12
C PHE A 132 -1.37 16.43 -6.58
N ALA A 133 -0.83 15.65 -7.52
CA ALA A 133 -1.12 15.77 -8.95
C ALA A 133 -2.62 15.55 -9.26
N MET A 134 -3.25 14.56 -8.64
CA MET A 134 -4.64 14.20 -8.93
C MET A 134 -5.68 15.15 -8.32
N TYR A 135 -5.40 15.65 -7.10
CA TYR A 135 -6.39 16.34 -6.27
C TYR A 135 -6.11 17.83 -6.04
N ILE A 136 -4.88 18.29 -6.26
CA ILE A 136 -4.45 19.66 -5.98
C ILE A 136 -4.03 20.40 -7.25
N TRP A 137 -3.23 19.77 -8.12
CA TRP A 137 -2.70 20.41 -9.34
C TRP A 137 -3.79 20.96 -10.28
N LYS A 138 -4.92 20.27 -10.39
CA LYS A 138 -6.01 20.66 -11.33
C LYS A 138 -7.02 21.68 -10.77
N ASN A 139 -6.76 22.24 -9.58
CA ASN A 139 -7.53 23.36 -9.02
C ASN A 139 -6.98 24.74 -9.46
N ARG A 140 -6.27 24.83 -10.60
CA ARG A 140 -6.07 26.15 -11.23
C ARG A 140 -7.42 26.64 -11.72
N PRO A 141 -7.99 27.69 -11.12
CA PRO A 141 -9.33 28.12 -11.48
C PRO A 141 -9.34 28.59 -12.93
N ALA A 142 -10.44 28.30 -13.62
CA ALA A 142 -10.86 28.91 -14.87
C ALA A 142 -10.91 30.48 -14.82
N ARG A 143 -10.53 31.11 -13.70
CA ARG A 143 -10.38 32.56 -13.53
C ARG A 143 -9.38 33.22 -14.48
N LEU A 144 -8.41 32.49 -15.04
CA LEU A 144 -7.53 33.07 -16.06
C LEU A 144 -8.18 33.12 -17.46
N GLN A 145 -9.25 32.37 -17.70
CA GLN A 145 -9.99 32.40 -18.95
C GLN A 145 -11.10 33.47 -18.93
N GLU A 146 -11.76 33.71 -17.79
CA GLU A 146 -12.71 34.82 -17.65
C GLU A 146 -12.03 36.20 -17.72
N ALA A 147 -10.81 36.35 -17.19
CA ALA A 147 -10.05 37.60 -17.28
C ALA A 147 -9.51 37.91 -18.70
N ALA A 148 -9.41 36.90 -19.57
CA ALA A 148 -8.96 37.06 -20.96
C ALA A 148 -10.13 37.26 -21.95
N ALA A 149 -11.36 36.94 -21.56
CA ALA A 149 -12.56 37.11 -22.38
C ALA A 149 -13.23 38.50 -22.23
N VAL A 150 -12.69 39.37 -21.36
CA VAL A 150 -13.19 40.74 -21.09
C VAL A 150 -12.23 41.82 -21.65
N LYS A 151 -11.37 41.46 -22.61
CA LYS A 151 -10.58 42.42 -23.41
C LYS A 151 -10.98 42.32 -24.87
#